data_AF-A0AAV5NEU5-F1
#
_entry.id   AF-A0AAV5NEU5-F1
#
_cell.length_a   1.000
_cell.length_b   1.000
_cell.length_c   1.000
_cell.angle_alpha   90.00
_cell.angle_beta   90.00
_cell.angle_gamma   90.00
#
_symmetry.space_group_name_H-M   'P 1'
#
loop_
_entity.id
_entity.type
_entity.pdbx_description
1 polymer ?
#
loop_
_entity_poly.entity_id
_entity_poly.type
_entity_poly.pdbx_seq_one_letter_code
_entity_poly.pdbx_strand_id
1 'polypeptide(L)'
;MMSISMRLHLPAIILGLLIGCGVITLLMRLLPARHVRLLGLLVLLPGPALAFALPELHRAGLSFIGRHYDILQGVLISPAVMMPFGATLLGLPIGTTRAAIGLGADLTTRLKLIWLPLLLPAALLSLTIAVLLCLGCVILDRP
;
A
#
# COMPACT_ATOMS: atom_id res chain seq x y z
N MET A 1 10.50 -7.21 27.08
CA MET A 1 9.60 -8.11 26.29
C MET A 1 8.86 -7.38 25.18
N MET A 2 8.37 -6.16 25.42
CA MET A 2 7.67 -5.31 24.43
C MET A 2 8.45 -4.97 23.14
N SER A 3 9.79 -4.83 23.23
CA SER A 3 10.64 -4.54 22.07
C SER A 3 10.96 -5.75 21.19
N ILE A 4 10.80 -6.97 21.70
CA ILE A 4 11.23 -8.20 21.01
C ILE A 4 10.11 -8.72 20.10
N SER A 5 8.87 -8.77 20.62
CA SER A 5 7.69 -9.13 19.80
C SER A 5 7.50 -8.12 18.66
N MET A 6 7.64 -6.82 18.94
CA MET A 6 7.55 -5.77 17.93
C MET A 6 8.63 -5.89 16.84
N ARG A 7 9.82 -6.41 17.16
CA ARG A 7 10.89 -6.66 16.17
C ARG A 7 10.67 -7.92 15.34
N LEU A 8 9.85 -8.88 15.79
CA LEU A 8 9.59 -10.11 15.05
C LEU A 8 8.43 -9.98 14.06
N HIS A 9 7.32 -9.34 14.45
CA HIS A 9 6.13 -9.24 13.60
C HIS A 9 6.21 -8.11 12.58
N LEU A 10 6.79 -6.98 12.96
CA LEU A 10 6.92 -5.80 12.10
C LEU A 10 7.69 -6.05 10.78
N PRO A 11 8.82 -6.79 10.72
CA PRO A 11 9.46 -7.09 9.44
C PRO A 11 8.60 -7.99 8.54
N ALA A 12 7.80 -8.90 9.11
CA ALA A 12 6.89 -9.74 8.34
C ALA A 12 5.72 -8.94 7.74
N ILE A 13 5.15 -8.01 8.51
CA ILE A 13 4.12 -7.07 8.03
C ILE A 13 4.70 -6.17 6.92
N ILE A 14 5.91 -5.63 7.10
CA ILE A 14 6.57 -4.83 6.06
C ILE A 14 6.82 -5.67 4.79
N LEU A 15 7.27 -6.91 4.95
CA LEU A 15 7.48 -7.80 3.80
C LEU A 15 6.18 -8.06 3.05
N GLY A 16 5.09 -8.36 3.76
CA GLY A 16 3.75 -8.52 3.18
C GLY A 16 3.26 -7.25 2.49
N LEU A 17 3.51 -6.09 3.09
CA LEU A 17 3.19 -4.78 2.51
C LEU A 17 3.94 -4.58 1.19
N LEU A 18 5.25 -4.82 1.16
CA LEU A 18 6.06 -4.70 -0.06
C LEU A 18 5.59 -5.65 -1.17
N ILE A 19 5.25 -6.89 -0.82
CA ILE A 19 4.71 -7.87 -1.77
C ILE A 19 3.37 -7.38 -2.34
N GLY A 20 2.45 -6.95 -1.49
CA GLY A 20 1.14 -6.44 -1.91
C GLY A 20 1.27 -5.20 -2.80
N CYS A 21 2.15 -4.27 -2.43
CA CYS A 21 2.51 -3.11 -3.24
C CYS A 21 3.06 -3.50 -4.61
N GLY A 22 3.96 -4.49 -4.67
CA GLY A 22 4.48 -5.05 -5.92
C GLY A 22 3.39 -5.65 -6.81
N VAL A 23 2.45 -6.39 -6.23
CA VAL A 23 1.31 -6.96 -6.96
C VAL A 23 0.39 -5.87 -7.50
N ILE A 24 0.07 -4.85 -6.70
CA ILE A 24 -0.80 -3.74 -7.11
C ILE A 24 -0.15 -2.93 -8.24
N THR A 25 1.16 -2.65 -8.15
CA THR A 25 1.88 -1.93 -9.21
C THR A 25 1.94 -2.74 -10.52
N LEU A 26 2.13 -4.06 -10.42
CA LEU A 26 2.05 -4.95 -11.57
C LEU A 26 0.63 -4.94 -12.17
N LEU A 27 -0.41 -4.96 -11.33
CA LEU A 27 -1.81 -4.90 -11.76
C LEU A 27 -2.14 -3.56 -12.43
N MET A 28 -1.63 -2.44 -11.89
CA MET A 28 -1.72 -1.11 -12.51
C MET A 28 -1.09 -1.08 -13.92
N ARG A 29 -0.04 -1.88 -14.14
CA ARG A 29 0.64 -1.97 -15.43
C ARG A 29 -0.11 -2.85 -16.44
N LEU A 30 -0.76 -3.91 -15.96
CA LEU A 30 -1.43 -4.91 -16.81
C LEU A 30 -2.90 -4.56 -17.11
N LEU A 31 -3.61 -3.95 -16.16
CA LEU A 31 -5.05 -3.70 -16.27
C LEU A 31 -5.36 -2.25 -16.62
N PRO A 32 -6.45 -2.01 -17.36
CA PRO A 32 -6.94 -0.67 -17.61
C PRO A 32 -7.37 0.03 -16.31
N ALA A 33 -7.07 1.32 -16.22
CA ALA A 33 -7.28 2.21 -15.07
C ALA A 33 -8.67 2.06 -14.39
N ARG A 34 -9.72 1.85 -15.18
CA ARG A 34 -11.09 1.69 -14.67
C ARG A 34 -11.25 0.45 -13.78
N HIS A 35 -10.65 -0.67 -14.17
CA HIS A 35 -10.74 -1.93 -13.42
C HIS A 35 -9.90 -1.87 -12.15
N VAL A 36 -8.70 -1.28 -12.24
CA VAL A 36 -7.82 -1.08 -11.08
C VAL A 36 -8.49 -0.18 -10.03
N ARG A 37 -9.19 0.87 -10.45
CA ARG A 37 -9.94 1.75 -9.54
C ARG A 37 -11.09 1.01 -8.84
N LEU A 38 -11.85 0.21 -9.59
CA LEU A 38 -12.96 -0.57 -9.03
C LEU A 38 -12.46 -1.66 -8.06
N LEU A 39 -11.42 -2.40 -8.44
CA LEU A 39 -10.80 -3.41 -7.58
C LEU A 39 -10.17 -2.76 -6.34
N GLY A 40 -9.49 -1.62 -6.50
CA GLY A 40 -8.96 -0.85 -5.39
C GLY A 40 -10.05 -0.45 -4.40
N LEU A 41 -11.17 0.10 -4.87
CA LEU A 41 -12.31 0.47 -4.03
C LEU A 41 -12.97 -0.74 -3.36
N LEU A 42 -13.09 -1.85 -4.09
CA LEU A 42 -13.68 -3.10 -3.57
C LEU A 42 -12.83 -3.68 -2.45
N VAL A 43 -11.50 -3.56 -2.52
CA VAL A 43 -10.57 -4.11 -1.53
C VAL A 43 -10.24 -3.10 -0.42
N LEU A 44 -10.39 -1.79 -0.66
CA LEU A 44 -10.01 -0.73 0.29
C LEU A 44 -10.76 -0.80 1.63
N LEU A 45 -12.05 -1.16 1.59
CA LEU A 45 -12.89 -1.28 2.79
C LEU A 45 -12.70 -2.63 3.51
N PRO A 46 -12.83 -3.79 2.84
CA PRO A 46 -12.67 -5.07 3.51
C PRO A 46 -11.22 -5.41 3.83
N GLY A 47 -10.23 -4.90 3.08
CA GLY A 47 -8.82 -5.24 3.27
C GLY A 47 -8.29 -4.91 4.68
N PRO A 48 -8.31 -3.63 5.10
CA PRO A 48 -7.89 -3.24 6.45
C PRO A 48 -8.77 -3.86 7.54
N ALA A 49 -10.08 -3.98 7.30
CA ALA A 49 -11.00 -4.60 8.25
C ALA A 49 -10.66 -6.08 8.50
N LEU A 50 -10.37 -6.85 7.44
CA LEU A 50 -9.89 -8.22 7.58
C LEU A 50 -8.49 -8.27 8.19
N ALA A 51 -7.61 -7.30 7.90
CA ALA A 51 -6.27 -7.24 8.51
C ALA A 51 -6.36 -7.15 10.04
N PHE A 52 -7.33 -6.38 10.55
CA PHE A 52 -7.59 -6.26 11.99
C PHE A 52 -8.40 -7.43 12.57
N ALA A 53 -9.17 -8.15 11.77
CA ALA A 53 -9.94 -9.32 12.23
C ALA A 53 -9.11 -10.61 12.28
N LEU A 54 -8.01 -10.69 11.52
CA LEU A 54 -7.10 -11.86 11.46
C LEU A 54 -6.55 -12.32 12.83
N PRO A 55 -6.10 -11.43 13.74
CA PRO A 55 -5.65 -11.81 15.08
C PRO A 55 -6.73 -12.53 15.90
N GLU A 56 -7.94 -11.98 15.90
CA GLU A 56 -9.09 -12.52 16.63
C GLU A 56 -9.54 -13.87 16.04
N LEU A 57 -9.46 -14.00 14.70
CA LEU A 57 -9.76 -15.26 14.02
C LEU A 57 -8.74 -16.36 14.33
N HIS A 58 -7.46 -16.00 14.48
CA HIS A 58 -6.41 -16.91 14.91
C HIS A 58 -6.60 -17.35 16.37
N ARG A 59 -6.98 -16.42 17.26
CA ARG A 59 -7.34 -16.74 18.67
C ARG A 59 -8.56 -17.64 18.78
N ALA A 60 -9.51 -17.51 17.87
CA ALA A 60 -10.71 -18.37 17.78
C ALA A 60 -10.44 -19.79 17.26
N GLY A 61 -9.17 -20.16 17.00
CA GLY A 61 -8.79 -21.53 16.62
C GLY A 61 -9.04 -21.88 15.15
N LEU A 62 -9.36 -20.89 14.30
CA LEU A 62 -9.45 -21.09 12.86
C LEU A 62 -8.03 -21.17 12.27
N SER A 63 -7.50 -22.39 12.21
CA SER A 63 -6.14 -22.74 11.75
C SER A 63 -5.83 -22.45 10.28
N PHE A 64 -6.76 -21.81 9.55
CA PHE A 64 -6.65 -21.55 8.12
C PHE A 64 -5.46 -20.64 7.75
N ILE A 65 -5.02 -19.80 8.70
CA ILE A 65 -3.87 -18.92 8.54
C ILE A 65 -2.83 -19.34 9.59
N GLY A 66 -1.87 -20.17 9.18
CA GLY A 66 -0.79 -20.66 10.03
C GLY A 66 0.20 -19.55 10.48
N ARG A 67 1.46 -19.92 10.74
CA ARG A 67 2.56 -19.05 11.26
C ARG A 67 2.89 -17.78 10.44
N HIS A 68 2.15 -17.47 9.36
CA HIS A 68 2.42 -16.38 8.42
C HIS A 68 1.30 -15.32 8.37
N TYR A 69 0.42 -15.24 9.38
CA TYR A 69 -0.68 -14.27 9.39
C TYR A 69 -0.18 -12.81 9.36
N ASP A 70 1.00 -12.52 9.92
CA ASP A 70 1.66 -11.20 9.85
C ASP A 70 1.89 -10.72 8.41
N ILE A 71 2.31 -11.63 7.52
CA ILE A 71 2.54 -11.33 6.11
C ILE A 71 1.21 -11.02 5.42
N LEU A 72 0.17 -11.79 5.76
CA LEU A 72 -1.17 -11.60 5.19
C LEU A 72 -1.78 -10.26 5.62
N GLN A 73 -1.60 -9.85 6.89
CA GLN A 73 -1.98 -8.51 7.35
C GLN A 73 -1.32 -7.42 6.50
N GLY A 74 -0.01 -7.52 6.26
CA GLY A 74 0.73 -6.59 5.41
C GLY A 74 0.18 -6.52 3.98
N VAL A 75 -0.13 -7.69 3.38
CA VAL A 75 -0.72 -7.76 2.03
C VAL A 75 -2.11 -7.10 2.00
N LEU A 76 -2.95 -7.32 3.01
CA LEU A 76 -4.30 -6.73 3.09
C LEU A 76 -4.30 -5.21 3.33
N ILE A 77 -3.24 -4.68 3.95
CA ILE A 77 -3.05 -3.24 4.17
C ILE A 77 -2.55 -2.53 2.91
N SER A 78 -1.82 -3.24 2.04
CA SER A 78 -1.21 -2.67 0.83
C SER A 78 -2.14 -1.87 -0.10
N PRO A 79 -3.42 -2.23 -0.32
CA PRO A 79 -4.33 -1.45 -1.18
C PRO A 79 -4.65 -0.08 -0.59
N ALA A 80 -4.74 0.03 0.74
CA ALA A 80 -4.97 1.30 1.41
C ALA A 80 -3.76 2.22 1.31
N VAL A 81 -2.55 1.66 1.44
CA VAL A 81 -1.29 2.40 1.29
C VAL A 81 -1.07 2.86 -0.14
N MET A 82 -1.50 2.09 -1.14
CA MET A 82 -1.32 2.42 -2.56
C MET A 82 -2.40 3.37 -3.12
N MET A 83 -3.47 3.64 -2.36
CA MET A 83 -4.58 4.49 -2.79
C MET A 83 -4.17 5.93 -3.12
N PRO A 84 -3.35 6.64 -2.30
CA PRO A 84 -2.90 7.99 -2.62
C PRO A 84 -2.10 8.04 -3.93
N PHE A 85 -1.25 7.04 -4.17
CA PHE A 85 -0.51 6.92 -5.44
C PHE A 85 -1.45 6.69 -6.62
N GLY A 86 -2.41 5.78 -6.48
CA GLY A 86 -3.43 5.53 -7.50
C GLY A 86 -4.25 6.78 -7.81
N ALA A 87 -4.71 7.51 -6.80
CA ALA A 87 -5.48 8.75 -6.97
C ALA A 87 -4.67 9.84 -7.69
N THR A 88 -3.40 9.97 -7.33
CA THR A 88 -2.49 10.97 -7.94
C THR A 88 -2.19 10.62 -9.40
N LEU A 89 -1.93 9.34 -9.70
CA LEU A 89 -1.65 8.88 -11.07
C LEU A 89 -2.88 8.92 -11.97
N LEU A 90 -4.06 8.56 -11.45
CA LEU A 90 -5.32 8.59 -12.19
C LEU A 90 -5.87 10.01 -12.39
N GLY A 91 -5.48 10.97 -11.55
CA GLY A 91 -5.85 12.37 -11.67
C GLY A 91 -5.03 13.16 -12.70
N LEU A 92 -3.94 12.58 -13.23
CA LEU A 92 -3.10 13.26 -14.20
C LEU A 92 -3.73 13.29 -15.60
N PRO A 93 -3.76 14.46 -16.29
CA PRO A 93 -4.19 14.52 -17.67
C PRO A 93 -3.23 13.75 -18.58
N ILE A 94 -3.81 13.05 -19.57
CA ILE A 94 -3.14 12.09 -20.45
C ILE A 94 -2.24 12.83 -21.46
N GLY A 95 -1.13 13.39 -20.99
CA GLY A 95 -0.27 14.22 -21.83
C GLY A 95 0.74 15.07 -21.09
N THR A 96 0.74 15.12 -19.75
CA THR A 96 1.73 15.91 -18.97
C THR A 96 3.16 15.54 -19.31
N THR A 97 3.44 14.25 -19.45
CA THR A 97 4.76 13.75 -19.88
C THR A 97 5.06 14.14 -21.32
N ARG A 98 4.09 13.98 -22.25
CA ARG A 98 4.23 14.36 -23.68
C ARG A 98 4.45 15.86 -23.88
N ALA A 99 3.72 16.71 -23.17
CA ALA A 99 3.88 18.17 -23.20
C ALA A 99 5.27 18.58 -22.70
N ALA A 100 5.76 17.94 -21.63
CA ALA A 100 7.11 18.18 -21.14
C ALA A 100 8.20 17.70 -22.11
N ILE A 101 7.94 16.66 -22.93
CA ILE A 101 8.84 16.27 -24.03
C ILE A 101 8.88 17.33 -25.11
N GLY A 102 7.71 17.83 -25.51
CA GLY A 102 7.61 18.90 -26.53
C GLY A 102 8.27 20.21 -26.11
N LEU A 103 8.40 20.47 -24.81
CA LEU A 103 9.10 21.62 -24.24
C LEU A 103 10.62 21.45 -24.12
N GLY A 104 11.19 20.32 -24.58
CA GLY A 104 12.63 20.06 -24.54
C GLY A 104 13.17 19.77 -23.13
N ALA A 105 12.29 19.50 -22.15
CA ALA A 105 12.72 19.20 -20.80
C ALA A 105 13.45 17.85 -20.76
N ASP A 106 14.67 17.84 -20.24
CA ASP A 106 15.49 16.65 -20.04
C ASP A 106 14.86 15.65 -19.03
N LEU A 107 15.28 14.38 -19.04
CA LEU A 107 14.68 13.35 -18.15
C LEU A 107 14.81 13.71 -16.67
N THR A 108 15.93 14.29 -16.27
CA THR A 108 16.21 14.73 -14.89
C THR A 108 15.35 15.91 -14.46
N THR A 109 15.08 16.85 -15.37
CA THR A 109 14.22 18.01 -15.09
C THR A 109 12.76 17.59 -15.00
N ARG A 110 12.29 16.67 -15.85
CA ARG A 110 10.94 16.09 -15.70
C ARG A 110 10.76 15.38 -14.36
N LEU A 111 11.77 14.64 -13.91
CA LEU A 111 11.69 13.90 -12.65
C LEU A 111 11.66 14.84 -11.45
N LYS A 112 12.47 15.90 -11.44
CA LYS A 112 12.51 16.90 -10.35
C LYS A 112 11.32 17.88 -10.36
N LEU A 113 10.88 18.35 -11.52
CA LEU A 113 9.88 19.43 -11.60
C LEU A 113 8.44 18.92 -11.74
N ILE A 114 8.24 17.72 -12.28
CA ILE A 114 6.90 17.17 -12.50
C ILE A 114 6.63 16.04 -11.51
N TRP A 115 7.49 15.02 -11.50
CA TRP A 115 7.23 13.81 -10.70
C TRP A 115 7.46 14.01 -9.21
N LEU A 116 8.53 14.71 -8.81
CA LEU A 116 8.86 14.92 -7.40
C LEU A 116 7.77 15.70 -6.64
N PRO A 117 7.35 16.93 -7.04
CA PRO A 117 6.31 17.66 -6.31
C PRO A 117 4.95 16.97 -6.36
N LEU A 118 4.70 16.14 -7.37
CA LEU A 118 3.44 15.42 -7.52
C LEU A 118 3.38 14.15 -6.66
N LEU A 119 4.46 13.36 -6.63
CA LEU A 119 4.52 12.11 -5.88
C LEU A 119 4.87 12.31 -4.41
N LEU A 120 5.55 13.40 -4.03
CA LEU A 120 5.96 13.66 -2.65
C LEU A 120 4.77 13.77 -1.66
N PRO A 121 3.69 14.55 -1.92
CA PRO A 121 2.54 14.56 -1.02
C PRO A 121 1.83 13.18 -0.97
N ALA A 122 1.75 12.47 -2.09
CA ALA A 122 1.19 11.12 -2.15
C ALA A 122 2.02 10.12 -1.34
N ALA A 123 3.35 10.21 -1.42
CA ALA A 123 4.29 9.38 -0.68
C ALA A 123 4.23 9.65 0.82
N LEU A 124 4.14 10.91 1.24
CA LEU A 124 3.96 11.27 2.64
C LEU A 124 2.63 10.73 3.19
N LEU A 125 1.52 10.91 2.46
CA LEU A 125 0.22 10.35 2.85
C LEU A 125 0.26 8.83 2.92
N SER A 126 0.80 8.16 1.91
CA SER A 126 1.03 6.70 1.91
C SER A 126 1.83 6.26 3.14
N LEU A 127 2.94 6.95 3.45
CA LEU A 127 3.79 6.64 4.58
C LEU A 127 3.03 6.79 5.90
N THR A 128 2.26 7.87 6.07
CA THR A 128 1.46 8.08 7.29
C THR A 128 0.40 6.98 7.46
N ILE A 129 -0.29 6.61 6.38
CA ILE A 129 -1.29 5.52 6.39
C ILE A 129 -0.63 4.18 6.72
N ALA A 130 0.51 3.87 6.10
CA ALA A 130 1.26 2.64 6.36
C ALA A 130 1.69 2.56 7.83
N VAL A 131 2.23 3.66 8.38
CA VAL A 131 2.64 3.73 9.78
C VAL A 131 1.46 3.53 10.72
N LEU A 132 0.33 4.21 10.47
CA LEU A 132 -0.88 4.09 11.30
C LEU A 132 -1.46 2.68 11.27
N LEU A 133 -1.56 2.06 10.09
CA LEU A 133 -2.13 0.71 9.94
C LEU A 133 -1.21 -0.36 10.51
N CYS A 134 0.10 -0.29 10.27
CA CYS A 134 1.07 -1.19 10.88
C CYS A 134 1.10 -1.07 12.40
N LEU A 135 1.05 0.15 12.94
CA LEU A 135 0.95 0.37 14.39
C LEU A 135 -0.37 -0.18 14.94
N GLY A 136 -1.48 0.03 14.23
CA GLY A 136 -2.78 -0.53 14.59
C GLY A 136 -2.73 -2.05 14.72
N CYS A 137 -2.18 -2.75 13.71
CA CYS A 137 -2.02 -4.20 13.75
C CYS A 137 -1.15 -4.66 14.92
N VAL A 138 0.00 -4.01 15.12
CA VAL A 138 0.91 -4.34 16.24
C VAL A 138 0.28 -4.09 17.61
N ILE A 139 -0.57 -3.07 17.76
CA ILE A 139 -1.28 -2.80 19.01
C ILE A 139 -2.38 -3.85 19.24
N LEU A 140 -3.10 -4.24 18.19
CA LEU A 140 -4.21 -5.19 18.27
C LEU A 140 -3.73 -6.65 18.46
N ASP A 141 -2.56 -7.00 17.94
CA ASP A 141 -1.92 -8.30 18.16
C ASP A 141 -1.40 -8.50 19.59
N ARG A 142 -1.49 -7.47 20.46
CA ARG A 142 -1.15 -7.63 21.88
C ARG A 142 -2.19 -8.53 22.58
N PRO A 143 -1.75 -9.52 23.37
CA PRO A 143 -2.64 -10.30 24.23
C PRO A 143 -3.27 -9.42 25.31
#